data_AF-A0A554KQA1-F1
#
_entry.id   AF-A0A554KQA1-F1
#
_cell.length_a   1.000
_cell.length_b   1.000
_cell.length_c   1.000
_cell.angle_alpha   90.00
_cell.angle_beta   90.00
_cell.angle_gamma   90.00
#
_symmetry.space_group_name_H-M   'P 1'
#
loop_
_entity.id
_entity.type
_entity.pdbx_description
1 polymer ?
#
loop_
_entity_poly.entity_id
_entity_poly.type
_entity_poly.pdbx_seq_one_letter_code
_entity_poly.pdbx_strand_id
1 'polypeptide(L)'
;YFAPVWILIFLTLLLITLIDLRLSIIPDQLNIFLGILGLALAYVHGDWAGRIIGALVGFCLIGLVVRLSGDRGMGMGDWKMSAALGLIVGWPNIVIAIASSFVIGGLIAIVLLLIGAKKIHATIPFGPFLAIGAALAAIAGDQLIKLYL
;
A
#
# COMPACT_ATOMS: atom_id res chain seq x y z
N TYR A 1 4.71 -13.26 -19.55
CA TYR A 1 3.32 -12.95 -19.95
C TYR A 1 2.43 -12.82 -18.72
N PHE A 2 2.55 -11.73 -17.93
CA PHE A 2 1.74 -11.51 -16.70
C PHE A 2 1.07 -10.12 -16.64
N ALA A 3 1.02 -9.43 -17.78
CA ALA A 3 0.27 -8.19 -17.94
C ALA A 3 -1.16 -8.22 -17.38
N PRO A 4 -1.99 -9.29 -17.55
CA PRO A 4 -3.36 -9.25 -17.06
C PRO A 4 -3.46 -9.15 -15.53
N VAL A 5 -2.56 -9.80 -14.78
CA VAL A 5 -2.58 -9.75 -13.30
C VAL A 5 -2.25 -8.34 -12.80
N TRP A 6 -1.24 -7.70 -13.41
CA TRP A 6 -0.88 -6.32 -13.09
C TRP A 6 -1.98 -5.31 -13.45
N ILE A 7 -2.69 -5.52 -14.56
CA ILE A 7 -3.86 -4.71 -14.93
C ILE A 7 -4.97 -4.84 -13.88
N LEU A 8 -5.27 -6.07 -13.43
CA LEU A 8 -6.27 -6.30 -12.39
C LEU A 8 -5.88 -5.65 -11.05
N ILE A 9 -4.61 -5.75 -10.66
CA ILE A 9 -4.08 -5.07 -9.47
C ILE A 9 -4.26 -3.57 -9.60
N PHE A 10 -3.84 -2.99 -10.74
CA PHE A 10 -3.97 -1.55 -10.98
C PHE A 10 -5.42 -1.08 -10.92
N LEU A 11 -6.36 -1.78 -11.56
CA LEU A 11 -7.78 -1.46 -11.52
C LEU A 11 -8.34 -1.57 -10.10
N THR A 12 -7.93 -2.58 -9.34
CA THR A 12 -8.37 -2.77 -7.95
C THR A 12 -7.84 -1.65 -7.05
N LEU A 13 -6.57 -1.27 -7.21
CA LEU A 13 -5.97 -0.15 -6.49
C LEU A 13 -6.64 1.19 -6.84
N LEU A 14 -6.98 1.39 -8.12
CA LEU A 14 -7.71 2.57 -8.58
C LEU A 14 -9.11 2.63 -7.93
N LEU A 15 -9.83 1.50 -7.90
CA LEU A 15 -11.14 1.41 -7.24
C LEU A 15 -11.03 1.68 -5.74
N ILE A 16 -10.07 1.08 -5.04
CA ILE A 16 -9.82 1.34 -3.62
C ILE A 16 -9.52 2.82 -3.41
N THR A 17 -8.66 3.41 -4.23
CA THR A 17 -8.30 4.83 -4.15
C THR A 17 -9.54 5.73 -4.30
N LEU A 18 -10.41 5.45 -5.28
CA LEU A 18 -11.63 6.23 -5.51
C LEU A 18 -12.63 6.09 -4.36
N ILE A 19 -12.77 4.88 -3.80
CA ILE A 19 -13.67 4.61 -2.67
C ILE A 19 -13.12 5.25 -1.40
N ASP A 20 -11.81 5.13 -1.14
CA ASP A 20 -11.18 5.68 0.05
C ASP A 20 -11.18 7.22 0.04
N LEU A 21 -10.97 7.86 -1.12
CA LEU A 21 -11.10 9.32 -1.26
C LEU A 21 -12.52 9.84 -1.00
N ARG A 22 -13.55 9.04 -1.26
CA ARG A 22 -14.96 9.43 -1.10
C ARG A 22 -15.54 9.07 0.25
N LEU A 23 -15.20 7.89 0.77
CA LEU A 23 -15.83 7.26 1.92
C LEU A 23 -14.87 6.96 3.06
N SER A 24 -13.56 7.13 2.87
CA SER A 24 -12.51 6.79 3.86
C SER A 24 -12.62 5.35 4.37
N ILE A 25 -12.99 4.42 3.48
CA ILE A 25 -13.18 3.00 3.78
C ILE A 25 -12.51 2.19 2.66
N ILE A 26 -11.80 1.13 3.05
CA ILE A 26 -11.29 0.12 2.12
C ILE A 26 -12.19 -1.13 2.24
N PRO A 27 -12.96 -1.48 1.19
CA PRO A 27 -13.84 -2.64 1.23
C PRO A 27 -13.06 -3.94 1.42
N ASP A 28 -13.50 -4.77 2.36
CA ASP A 28 -12.86 -6.06 2.65
C ASP A 28 -12.80 -6.96 1.42
N GLN A 29 -13.81 -6.91 0.53
CA GLN A 29 -13.84 -7.70 -0.71
C GLN A 29 -12.70 -7.33 -1.66
N LEU A 30 -12.40 -6.03 -1.82
CA LEU A 30 -11.30 -5.58 -2.67
C LEU A 30 -9.95 -5.91 -2.06
N ASN A 31 -9.86 -5.89 -0.74
CA ASN A 31 -8.65 -6.25 -0.02
C ASN A 31 -8.33 -7.75 -0.14
N ILE A 32 -9.35 -8.59 0.03
CA ILE A 32 -9.24 -10.04 -0.20
C ILE A 32 -8.88 -10.30 -1.66
N PHE A 33 -9.49 -9.60 -2.61
CA PHE A 33 -9.18 -9.75 -4.02
C PHE A 33 -7.72 -9.40 -4.35
N LEU A 34 -7.18 -8.31 -3.78
CA LEU A 34 -5.75 -8.00 -3.88
C LEU A 34 -4.88 -9.12 -3.29
N GLY A 35 -5.26 -9.67 -2.14
CA GLY A 35 -4.55 -10.79 -1.52
C GLY A 35 -4.51 -12.02 -2.43
N ILE A 36 -5.63 -12.36 -3.07
CA ILE A 36 -5.71 -13.47 -4.04
C ILE A 36 -4.79 -13.21 -5.24
N LEU A 37 -4.77 -11.99 -5.78
CA LEU A 37 -3.85 -11.63 -6.87
C LEU A 37 -2.38 -11.71 -6.43
N GLY A 38 -2.06 -11.33 -5.19
CA GLY A 38 -0.74 -11.48 -4.60
C GLY A 38 -0.31 -12.95 -4.47
N LEU A 39 -1.21 -13.83 -4.05
CA LEU A 39 -0.97 -15.29 -4.02
C LEU A 39 -0.79 -15.88 -5.42
N ALA A 40 -1.60 -15.43 -6.39
CA ALA A 40 -1.45 -15.85 -7.78
C ALA A 40 -0.06 -15.46 -8.32
N LEU A 41 0.42 -14.26 -8.00
CA LEU A 41 1.77 -13.84 -8.34
C LEU A 41 2.86 -14.66 -7.60
N ALA A 42 2.62 -15.11 -6.37
CA ALA A 42 3.54 -16.00 -5.65
C ALA A 42 3.68 -17.35 -6.34
N TYR A 43 2.55 -17.94 -6.73
CA TYR A 43 2.54 -19.18 -7.49
C TYR A 43 3.27 -19.03 -8.83
N VAL A 44 3.01 -17.92 -9.52
CA VAL A 44 3.62 -17.62 -10.83
C VAL A 44 5.13 -17.44 -10.78
N HIS A 45 5.63 -16.66 -9.81
CA HIS A 45 7.06 -16.33 -9.73
C HIS A 45 7.87 -17.39 -8.95
N GLY A 46 7.19 -18.34 -8.30
CA GLY A 46 7.82 -19.33 -7.42
C GLY A 46 8.38 -18.75 -6.12
N ASP A 47 8.24 -17.45 -5.88
CA ASP A 47 8.74 -16.76 -4.69
C ASP A 47 7.68 -16.68 -3.58
N TRP A 48 7.46 -17.79 -2.90
CA TRP A 48 6.55 -17.84 -1.75
C TRP A 48 7.14 -17.16 -0.53
N ALA A 49 8.43 -17.40 -0.25
CA ALA A 49 9.09 -16.89 0.94
C ALA A 49 9.13 -15.36 0.94
N GLY A 50 9.61 -14.73 -0.14
CA GLY A 50 9.71 -13.28 -0.23
C GLY A 50 8.36 -12.59 -0.13
N ARG A 51 7.30 -13.17 -0.71
CA ARG A 51 5.94 -12.62 -0.64
C ARG A 51 5.26 -12.81 0.71
N ILE A 52 5.42 -13.96 1.35
CA ILE A 52 4.89 -14.18 2.71
C ILE A 52 5.61 -13.26 3.71
N ILE A 53 6.94 -13.15 3.61
CA ILE A 53 7.72 -12.20 4.42
C ILE A 53 7.24 -10.77 4.13
N GLY A 54 7.06 -10.42 2.86
CA GLY A 54 6.54 -9.12 2.46
C GLY A 54 5.18 -8.81 3.11
N ALA A 55 4.27 -9.77 3.09
CA ALA A 55 2.93 -9.65 3.70
C ALA A 55 3.01 -9.46 5.23
N LEU A 56 3.82 -10.27 5.91
CA LEU A 56 4.01 -10.18 7.36
C LEU A 56 4.64 -8.86 7.77
N VAL A 57 5.67 -8.40 7.04
CA VAL A 57 6.31 -7.11 7.28
C VAL A 57 5.33 -5.98 7.04
N GLY A 58 4.61 -5.99 5.91
CA GLY A 58 3.62 -4.97 5.59
C GLY A 58 2.53 -4.87 6.66
N PHE A 59 2.01 -6.02 7.08
CA PHE A 59 1.01 -6.11 8.15
C PHE A 59 1.56 -5.59 9.48
N CYS A 60 2.77 -6.00 9.87
CA CYS A 60 3.36 -5.61 11.15
C CYS A 60 3.68 -4.11 11.20
N LEU A 61 4.29 -3.56 10.15
CA LEU A 61 4.67 -2.14 10.11
C LEU A 61 3.46 -1.22 10.17
N ILE A 62 2.47 -1.42 9.29
CA ILE A 62 1.27 -0.58 9.31
C ILE A 62 0.42 -0.87 10.54
N GLY A 63 0.32 -2.12 10.98
CA GLY A 63 -0.39 -2.48 12.20
C GLY A 63 0.18 -1.80 13.44
N LEU A 64 1.51 -1.70 13.54
CA LEU A 64 2.17 -0.96 14.60
C LEU A 64 1.80 0.52 14.55
N VAL A 65 1.82 1.15 13.36
CA VAL A 65 1.43 2.55 13.20
C VAL A 65 -0.03 2.78 13.60
N VAL A 66 -0.95 1.91 13.16
CA VAL A 66 -2.38 1.98 13.50
C VAL A 66 -2.57 1.88 15.02
N ARG A 67 -1.92 0.91 15.66
CA ARG A 67 -2.01 0.67 17.11
C ARG A 67 -1.44 1.83 17.92
N LEU A 68 -0.28 2.35 17.53
CA LEU A 68 0.38 3.48 18.20
C LEU A 68 -0.39 4.79 18.01
N SER A 69 -1.08 4.95 16.89
CA SER A 69 -1.94 6.11 16.60
C SER A 69 -3.31 6.03 17.29
N GLY A 70 -3.58 4.95 18.04
CA GLY A 70 -4.86 4.72 18.71
C GLY A 70 -6.05 4.68 17.76
N ASP A 71 -5.86 4.13 16.55
CA ASP A 71 -6.87 4.04 15.49
C ASP A 71 -7.39 5.40 14.96
N ARG A 72 -6.77 6.53 15.34
CA ARG A 72 -7.18 7.87 14.92
C ARG A 72 -6.51 8.35 13.64
N GLY A 73 -5.32 7.84 13.36
CA GLY A 73 -4.50 8.28 12.22
C GLY A 73 -4.75 7.48 10.94
N MET A 74 -4.88 6.16 11.06
CA MET A 74 -4.93 5.23 9.93
C MET A 74 -5.90 4.10 10.24
N GLY A 75 -6.64 3.64 9.22
CA GLY A 75 -7.74 2.70 9.39
C GLY A 75 -7.29 1.24 9.42
N MET A 76 -8.15 0.38 9.96
CA MET A 76 -8.00 -1.09 9.87
C MET A 76 -7.98 -1.60 8.42
N GLY A 77 -8.57 -0.84 7.49
CA GLY A 77 -8.50 -1.12 6.06
C GLY A 77 -7.07 -1.06 5.53
N ASP A 78 -6.31 -0.03 5.91
CA ASP A 78 -4.92 0.18 5.49
C ASP A 78 -4.01 -0.94 6.03
N TRP A 79 -4.28 -1.40 7.25
CA TRP A 79 -3.57 -2.52 7.87
C TRP A 79 -3.75 -3.82 7.08
N LYS A 80 -4.98 -4.17 6.71
CA LYS A 80 -5.22 -5.35 5.86
C LYS A 80 -4.63 -5.16 4.46
N MET A 81 -4.72 -3.95 3.91
CA MET A 81 -4.22 -3.63 2.57
C MET A 81 -2.70 -3.74 2.49
N SER A 82 -1.96 -3.34 3.52
CA SER A 82 -0.51 -3.46 3.54
C SER A 82 -0.03 -4.91 3.49
N ALA A 83 -0.78 -5.85 4.07
CA ALA A 83 -0.51 -7.28 3.96
C ALA A 83 -0.72 -7.77 2.53
N ALA A 84 -1.83 -7.39 1.89
CA ALA A 84 -2.13 -7.75 0.51
C ALA A 84 -1.09 -7.16 -0.46
N LEU A 85 -0.68 -5.91 -0.26
CA LEU A 85 0.40 -5.29 -1.01
C LEU A 85 1.73 -5.99 -0.78
N GLY A 86 2.04 -6.41 0.45
CA GLY A 86 3.22 -7.21 0.75
C GLY A 86 3.26 -8.53 -0.02
N LEU A 87 2.11 -9.19 -0.21
CA LEU A 87 2.01 -10.36 -1.10
C LEU A 87 2.24 -10.02 -2.56
N ILE A 88 1.90 -8.81 -3.02
CA ILE A 88 2.04 -8.38 -4.42
C ILE A 88 3.48 -8.00 -4.74
N VAL A 89 4.08 -7.12 -3.94
CA VAL A 89 5.41 -6.55 -4.24
C VAL A 89 6.55 -7.40 -3.66
N GLY A 90 6.27 -8.15 -2.59
CA GLY A 90 7.24 -9.02 -1.94
C GLY A 90 8.31 -8.27 -1.11
N TRP A 91 9.17 -9.06 -0.49
CA TRP A 91 10.35 -8.57 0.22
C TRP A 91 11.52 -8.34 -0.75
N PRO A 92 12.30 -7.25 -0.60
CA PRO A 92 12.18 -6.16 0.39
C PRO A 92 11.33 -4.98 -0.09
N ASN A 93 10.75 -5.06 -1.30
CA ASN A 93 10.04 -3.96 -1.94
C ASN A 93 8.85 -3.40 -1.14
N ILE A 94 8.23 -4.19 -0.25
CA ILE A 94 7.20 -3.68 0.67
C ILE A 94 7.67 -2.52 1.56
N VAL A 95 8.95 -2.52 1.96
CA VAL A 95 9.51 -1.43 2.78
C VAL A 95 9.58 -0.15 1.97
N ILE A 96 10.01 -0.26 0.71
CA ILE A 96 10.04 0.87 -0.24
C ILE A 96 8.63 1.37 -0.47
N ALA A 97 7.66 0.47 -0.68
CA ALA A 97 6.26 0.84 -0.88
C ALA A 97 5.75 1.69 0.27
N ILE A 98 5.88 1.21 1.51
CA ILE A 98 5.41 1.91 2.72
C ILE A 98 6.16 3.24 2.90
N ALA A 99 7.49 3.25 2.75
CA ALA A 99 8.28 4.46 2.89
C ALA A 99 7.87 5.53 1.86
N SER A 100 7.72 5.15 0.59
CA SER A 100 7.24 6.05 -0.46
C SER A 100 5.82 6.56 -0.17
N SER A 101 4.93 5.72 0.36
CA SER A 101 3.59 6.14 0.76
C SER A 101 3.62 7.21 1.86
N PHE A 102 4.45 7.05 2.88
CA PHE A 102 4.59 8.06 3.94
C PHE A 102 5.19 9.37 3.42
N VAL A 103 6.20 9.29 2.55
CA VAL A 103 6.81 10.49 1.95
C VAL A 103 5.80 11.24 1.09
N ILE A 104 5.12 10.56 0.17
CA ILE A 104 4.15 11.17 -0.74
C ILE A 104 2.94 11.70 0.03
N GLY A 105 2.39 10.89 0.95
CA GLY A 105 1.26 11.29 1.78
C GLY A 105 1.59 12.47 2.69
N GLY A 106 2.78 12.49 3.29
CA GLY A 106 3.27 13.59 4.11
C GLY A 106 3.47 14.88 3.32
N LEU A 107 4.09 14.81 2.14
CA LEU A 107 4.26 15.97 1.25
C LEU A 107 2.90 16.55 0.84
N ILE A 108 1.96 15.71 0.42
CA ILE A 108 0.62 16.15 0.02
C ILE A 108 -0.14 16.73 1.22
N ALA A 109 -0.03 16.13 2.39
CA ALA A 109 -0.62 16.67 3.61
C ALA A 109 -0.07 18.07 3.93
N ILE A 110 1.25 18.27 3.87
CA ILE A 110 1.88 19.58 4.09
C ILE A 110 1.37 20.61 3.07
N VAL A 111 1.34 20.26 1.79
CA VAL A 111 0.84 21.18 0.74
C VAL A 111 -0.62 21.57 1.00
N LEU A 112 -1.48 20.61 1.36
CA LEU A 112 -2.89 20.86 1.67
C LEU A 112 -3.08 21.76 2.89
N LEU A 113 -2.21 21.66 3.90
CA LEU A 113 -2.20 22.54 5.06
C LEU A 113 -1.75 23.96 4.69
N LEU A 114 -0.70 24.09 3.88
CA LEU A 114 -0.15 25.39 3.47
C LEU A 114 -1.12 26.20 2.61
N ILE A 115 -1.88 25.56 1.72
CA ILE A 115 -2.90 26.23 0.90
C ILE A 115 -4.23 26.43 1.64
N GLY A 116 -4.33 26.02 2.91
CA GLY A 116 -5.54 26.14 3.73
C GLY A 116 -6.70 25.22 3.33
N ALA A 117 -6.45 24.25 2.44
CA ALA A 117 -7.48 23.31 1.97
C ALA A 117 -7.86 22.26 3.04
N LYS A 118 -6.97 22.00 4.01
CA LYS A 118 -7.27 21.15 5.18
C LYS A 118 -6.76 21.79 6.47
N LYS A 119 -7.38 21.39 7.60
CA LYS A 119 -6.93 21.74 8.96
C LYS A 119 -5.94 20.71 9.47
N ILE A 120 -5.10 21.09 10.44
CA ILE A 120 -4.07 20.24 11.07
C ILE A 120 -4.62 18.91 11.62
N HIS A 121 -5.90 18.86 12.00
CA HIS A 121 -6.57 17.66 12.52
C HIS A 121 -7.50 16.97 11.51
N ALA A 122 -7.48 17.36 10.24
CA ALA A 122 -8.30 16.70 9.23
C ALA A 122 -7.71 15.32 8.92
N THR A 123 -8.55 14.29 9.00
CA THR A 123 -8.17 12.95 8.55
C THR A 123 -7.97 12.95 7.03
N ILE A 124 -6.89 12.31 6.59
CA ILE A 124 -6.57 12.12 5.18
C ILE A 124 -6.56 10.61 4.94
N PRO A 125 -7.38 10.09 4.00
CA PRO A 125 -7.36 8.67 3.66
C PRO A 125 -5.96 8.27 3.19
N PHE A 126 -5.38 7.24 3.80
CA PHE A 126 -4.00 6.81 3.52
C PHE A 126 -3.92 5.79 2.38
N GLY A 127 -5.01 5.07 2.09
CA GLY A 127 -5.10 4.06 1.04
C GLY A 127 -4.59 4.52 -0.33
N PRO A 128 -4.93 5.74 -0.81
CA PRO A 128 -4.38 6.31 -2.05
C PRO A 128 -2.85 6.36 -2.06
N PHE A 129 -2.23 6.79 -0.96
CA PHE A 129 -0.77 6.89 -0.88
C PHE A 129 -0.14 5.51 -0.77
N LEU A 130 -0.81 4.57 -0.08
CA LEU A 130 -0.42 3.16 -0.02
C LEU A 130 -0.40 2.53 -1.42
N ALA A 131 -1.44 2.79 -2.22
CA ALA A 131 -1.55 2.32 -3.60
C ALA A 131 -0.45 2.91 -4.50
N ILE A 132 -0.17 4.21 -4.39
CA ILE A 132 0.90 4.87 -5.16
C ILE A 132 2.27 4.32 -4.78
N GLY A 133 2.55 4.17 -3.48
CA GLY A 133 3.81 3.61 -2.99
C GLY A 133 4.04 2.19 -3.47
N ALA A 134 3.00 1.34 -3.44
CA ALA A 134 3.09 -0.01 -3.98
C ALA A 134 3.31 -0.05 -5.50
N ALA A 135 2.65 0.84 -6.26
CA ALA A 135 2.89 0.95 -7.70
C ALA A 135 4.34 1.37 -8.01
N LEU A 136 4.87 2.33 -7.24
CA LEU A 136 6.28 2.74 -7.35
C LEU A 136 7.24 1.60 -7.02
N ALA A 137 7.00 0.89 -5.91
CA ALA A 137 7.83 -0.23 -5.52
C ALA A 137 7.77 -1.40 -6.53
N ALA A 138 6.62 -1.65 -7.16
CA ALA A 138 6.49 -2.67 -8.18
C ALA A 138 7.25 -2.34 -9.48
N ILE A 139 7.43 -1.06 -9.81
CA ILE A 139 8.12 -0.61 -11.03
C ILE A 139 9.62 -0.39 -10.78
N ALA A 140 9.95 0.30 -9.68
CA ALA A 140 11.28 0.83 -9.41
C ALA A 140 11.96 0.23 -8.18
N GLY A 141 11.28 -0.64 -7.41
CA GLY A 141 11.81 -1.21 -6.15
C GLY A 141 13.15 -1.92 -6.35
N ASP A 142 13.23 -2.82 -7.33
CA ASP A 142 14.45 -3.58 -7.61
C ASP A 142 15.62 -2.69 -8.06
N GLN A 143 15.33 -1.58 -8.75
CA GLN A 143 16.33 -0.61 -9.20
C GLN A 143 16.84 0.24 -8.02
N LEU A 144 15.94 0.65 -7.13
CA LEU A 144 16.28 1.41 -5.92
C LEU A 144 17.12 0.57 -4.96
N ILE A 145 16.83 -0.73 -4.81
CA ILE A 145 17.64 -1.64 -4.00
C ILE A 145 19.04 -1.79 -4.59
N LYS A 146 19.13 -1.99 -5.91
CA LYS A 146 20.44 -2.10 -6.61
C LYS A 146 21.25 -0.81 -6.60
N LEU A 147 20.62 0.36 -6.43
CA LEU A 147 21.33 1.63 -6.28
C LEU A 147 21.99 1.75 -4.90
N TYR A 148 21.48 1.00 -3.91
CA TYR A 148 21.93 1.06 -2.53
C TYR A 148 22.95 -0.03 -2.15
N LEU A 149 23.04 -1.11 -2.94
CA LEU A 149 23.98 -2.24 -2.78
C LEU A 149 25.06 -2.21 -3.86
#